data_AF-A0A944ZHC3-F1
#
_entry.id   AF-A0A944ZHC3-F1
#
_cell.length_a   1.000
_cell.length_b   1.000
_cell.length_c   1.000
_cell.angle_alpha   90.00
_cell.angle_beta   90.00
_cell.angle_gamma   90.00
#
_symmetry.space_group_name_H-M   'P 1'
#
loop_
_entity.id
_entity.type
_entity.pdbx_description
1 polymer ?
#
loop_
_entity_poly.entity_id
_entity_poly.type
_entity_poly.pdbx_seq_one_letter_code
_entity_poly.pdbx_strand_id
1 'polypeptide(L)'
;MNAMSASQVLRYSLLLVVVISSGSLHTDNAVATERDKKKTDVGKFTRTFCADCHGTEVQEGERSFSQFKLPIKTVAQLITADEIIDQLTLKSMPPAAASQPDDQQRVKLITDLREAIAAARGRFNSTGGRTVIRRLSNREYENTLAVLFNRRVDTLGLTADFPKDGTSNHIDTIGETLVTSGFLLDEYFQAASRMVDLRLGKPPTEEKQWHFTNNFRQYEELSGSHKSVFNYNFLCLYEQPNTDTRQGGYGHIEDFLVGVPVSGLYDIEVNAQALHRDTHYDPKIFRIDFSEPFQIGVVPGDVTKGHIHYPQSVEPLLGKAIVPDDGPEWLTFRVWLEAGQTPRFIFPNGPYESRASVIATNQRYKDEFKNPTGGVSRATLLREGALPHIRIGEIKIRGPIPEPGGSKEEIAVFGDSGFQADKALPQLAEFARKAF
;
A
#
# COMPACT_ATOMS: atom_id res chain seq x y z
N MET A 1 -5.12 -48.08 2.19
CA MET A 1 -6.13 -47.00 2.17
C MET A 1 -5.39 -45.74 2.59
N ASN A 2 -5.04 -44.88 1.64
CA ASN A 2 -4.21 -43.71 1.88
C ASN A 2 -5.00 -42.68 2.68
N ALA A 3 -4.47 -42.25 3.82
CA ALA A 3 -4.99 -41.13 4.59
C ALA A 3 -4.83 -39.85 3.75
N MET A 4 -5.95 -39.22 3.42
CA MET A 4 -5.95 -37.91 2.75
C MET A 4 -5.50 -36.85 3.76
N SER A 5 -4.55 -36.00 3.39
CA SER A 5 -4.08 -34.88 4.22
C SER A 5 -5.12 -33.75 4.27
N ALA A 6 -5.12 -32.97 5.35
CA ALA A 6 -6.01 -31.81 5.52
C ALA A 6 -5.99 -30.81 4.34
N SER A 7 -4.86 -30.72 3.63
CA SER A 7 -4.71 -29.89 2.42
C SER A 7 -5.52 -30.38 1.21
N GLN A 8 -5.89 -31.66 1.15
CA GLN A 8 -6.64 -32.25 0.02
C GLN A 8 -8.15 -32.00 0.12
N VAL A 9 -8.68 -31.80 1.32
CA VAL A 9 -10.12 -31.61 1.56
C VAL A 9 -10.57 -30.18 1.24
N LEU A 10 -9.66 -29.20 1.36
CA LEU A 10 -9.97 -27.79 1.11
C LEU A 10 -10.09 -27.44 -0.38
N ARG A 11 -9.62 -28.30 -1.29
CA ARG A 11 -9.59 -28.04 -2.75
C ARG A 11 -10.94 -28.17 -3.47
N TYR A 12 -11.98 -28.72 -2.83
CA TYR A 12 -13.20 -29.16 -3.54
C TYR A 12 -14.49 -28.40 -3.22
N SER A 13 -14.45 -27.32 -2.44
CA SER A 13 -15.68 -26.71 -1.90
C SER A 13 -15.81 -25.22 -2.18
N LEU A 14 -15.85 -24.80 -3.45
CA LEU A 14 -16.40 -23.49 -3.82
C LEU A 14 -17.34 -23.63 -5.03
N LEU A 15 -18.63 -23.72 -4.76
CA LEU A 15 -19.69 -23.64 -5.76
C LEU A 15 -20.83 -22.80 -5.18
N LEU A 16 -21.09 -21.67 -5.88
CA LEU A 16 -22.29 -20.83 -5.96
C LEU A 16 -23.20 -20.65 -4.72
N VAL A 17 -23.63 -19.41 -4.48
CA VAL A 17 -25.04 -18.98 -4.66
C VAL A 17 -25.18 -17.46 -4.45
N VAL A 18 -25.88 -16.86 -5.42
CA VAL A 18 -26.41 -15.50 -5.49
C VAL A 18 -27.62 -15.35 -4.58
N VAL A 19 -27.77 -14.25 -3.83
CA VAL A 19 -29.08 -13.82 -3.31
C VAL A 19 -29.25 -12.29 -3.33
N ILE A 20 -30.46 -11.93 -3.73
CA ILE A 20 -31.10 -10.63 -3.90
C ILE A 20 -31.52 -10.07 -2.53
N SER A 21 -31.30 -8.79 -2.27
CA SER A 21 -31.91 -8.08 -1.14
C SER A 21 -32.79 -6.93 -1.62
N SER A 22 -34.09 -7.11 -1.48
CA SER A 22 -35.13 -6.09 -1.56
C SER A 22 -35.05 -5.17 -0.34
N GLY A 23 -35.10 -3.85 -0.53
CA GLY A 23 -35.07 -2.88 0.56
C GLY A 23 -35.75 -1.56 0.17
N SER A 24 -36.74 -1.18 0.96
CA SER A 24 -37.75 -0.14 0.78
C SER A 24 -37.26 1.27 0.46
N LEU A 25 -38.01 1.96 -0.41
CA LEU A 25 -37.87 3.37 -0.73
C LEU A 25 -38.22 4.26 0.48
N HIS A 26 -37.26 5.06 0.95
CA HIS A 26 -37.52 6.27 1.70
C HIS A 26 -37.61 7.45 0.71
N THR A 27 -38.74 8.14 0.72
CA THR A 27 -38.91 9.40 0.00
C THR A 27 -38.41 10.55 0.86
N ASP A 28 -37.22 11.05 0.57
CA ASP A 28 -36.78 12.33 1.11
C ASP A 28 -37.44 13.47 0.35
N ASN A 29 -38.30 14.20 1.07
CA ASN A 29 -38.85 15.48 0.65
C ASN A 29 -37.73 16.53 0.63
N ALA A 30 -37.20 16.80 -0.55
CA ALA A 30 -36.39 17.99 -0.78
C ALA A 30 -37.30 19.22 -0.89
N VAL A 31 -37.19 20.11 0.08
CA VAL A 31 -37.75 21.47 0.05
C VAL A 31 -37.10 22.21 -1.12
N ALA A 32 -37.82 22.32 -2.23
CA ALA A 32 -37.45 23.16 -3.35
C ALA A 32 -37.70 24.63 -2.97
N THR A 33 -36.61 25.39 -2.80
CA THR A 33 -36.69 26.86 -2.76
C THR A 33 -37.08 27.37 -4.14
N GLU A 34 -38.28 27.93 -4.26
CA GLU A 34 -38.73 28.65 -5.45
C GLU A 34 -37.82 29.85 -5.73
N ARG A 35 -37.02 29.74 -6.79
CA ARG A 35 -36.71 30.88 -7.66
C ARG A 35 -37.22 30.52 -9.03
N ASP A 36 -38.43 30.96 -9.33
CA ASP A 36 -39.07 30.78 -10.62
C ASP A 36 -38.38 31.68 -11.68
N LYS A 37 -37.17 31.30 -12.08
CA LYS A 37 -36.54 31.82 -13.30
C LYS A 37 -37.20 31.10 -14.47
N LYS A 38 -38.12 31.79 -15.15
CA LYS A 38 -38.76 31.35 -16.40
C LYS A 38 -37.70 30.77 -17.34
N LYS A 39 -37.54 29.45 -17.41
CA LYS A 39 -36.52 28.77 -18.24
C LYS A 39 -36.66 29.23 -19.68
N THR A 40 -35.54 29.45 -20.38
CA THR A 40 -35.60 29.77 -21.81
C THR A 40 -36.19 28.59 -22.54
N ASP A 41 -37.14 28.85 -23.44
CA ASP A 41 -37.52 27.84 -24.43
C ASP A 41 -36.34 27.69 -25.40
N VAL A 42 -35.44 26.75 -25.06
CA VAL A 42 -34.27 26.41 -25.87
C VAL A 42 -34.66 26.07 -27.30
N GLY A 43 -35.81 25.42 -27.49
CA GLY A 43 -36.33 25.13 -28.82
C GLY A 43 -36.75 26.38 -29.58
N LYS A 44 -37.30 27.40 -28.89
CA LYS A 44 -37.60 28.69 -29.51
C LYS A 44 -36.31 29.42 -29.90
N PHE A 45 -35.31 29.43 -29.03
CA PHE A 45 -34.02 30.08 -29.34
C PHE A 45 -33.35 29.45 -30.56
N THR A 46 -33.24 28.11 -30.60
CA THR A 46 -32.60 27.42 -31.74
C THR A 46 -33.37 27.64 -33.03
N ARG A 47 -34.71 27.69 -32.98
CA ARG A 47 -35.53 28.04 -34.15
C ARG A 47 -35.34 29.48 -34.62
N THR A 48 -35.12 30.43 -33.72
CA THR A 48 -35.00 31.85 -34.07
C THR A 48 -33.60 32.24 -34.54
N PHE A 49 -32.55 31.66 -33.95
CA PHE A 49 -31.18 32.12 -34.16
C PHE A 49 -30.26 31.09 -34.82
N CYS A 50 -30.67 29.83 -34.92
CA CYS A 50 -29.78 28.75 -35.42
C CYS A 50 -30.34 28.00 -36.63
N ALA A 51 -31.66 27.96 -36.81
CA ALA A 51 -32.30 27.09 -37.80
C ALA A 51 -32.03 27.46 -39.26
N ASP A 52 -31.65 28.72 -39.54
CA ASP A 52 -31.34 29.17 -40.90
C ASP A 52 -30.10 28.45 -41.47
N CYS A 53 -29.12 28.11 -40.63
CA CYS A 53 -27.88 27.42 -41.01
C CYS A 53 -27.81 25.97 -40.51
N HIS A 54 -28.51 25.63 -39.42
CA HIS A 54 -28.48 24.33 -38.75
C HIS A 54 -29.87 23.67 -38.65
N GLY A 55 -30.71 23.90 -39.64
CA GLY A 55 -32.05 23.33 -39.78
C GLY A 55 -32.08 21.90 -40.31
N THR A 56 -33.22 21.47 -40.83
CA THR A 56 -33.34 20.17 -41.52
C THR A 56 -32.83 20.23 -42.95
N GLU A 57 -33.03 21.37 -43.62
CA GLU A 57 -32.71 21.59 -45.04
C GLU A 57 -31.27 22.06 -45.25
N VAL A 58 -30.74 22.86 -44.33
CA VAL A 58 -29.37 23.38 -44.33
C VAL A 58 -28.68 22.95 -43.05
N GLN A 59 -27.48 22.35 -43.17
CA GLN A 59 -26.73 21.77 -42.05
C GLN A 59 -25.25 22.17 -42.14
N GLU A 60 -24.98 23.46 -41.99
CA GLU A 60 -23.60 23.96 -41.99
C GLU A 60 -22.78 23.30 -40.89
N GLY A 61 -21.53 22.96 -41.22
CA GLY A 61 -20.62 22.24 -40.32
C GLY A 61 -21.11 20.83 -39.95
N GLU A 62 -22.00 20.23 -40.75
CA GLU A 62 -22.61 18.91 -40.51
C GLU A 62 -23.42 18.84 -39.21
N ARG A 63 -23.97 19.98 -38.77
CA ARG A 63 -24.80 20.07 -37.55
C ARG A 63 -26.24 20.42 -37.88
N SER A 64 -27.17 19.68 -37.29
CA SER A 64 -28.60 20.01 -37.25
C SER A 64 -29.11 20.10 -35.82
N PHE A 65 -29.78 21.20 -35.48
CA PHE A 65 -30.40 21.41 -34.16
C PHE A 65 -31.92 21.22 -34.19
N SER A 66 -32.48 20.79 -35.32
CA SER A 66 -33.92 20.56 -35.52
C SER A 66 -34.54 19.61 -34.49
N GLN A 67 -33.78 18.60 -34.06
CA GLN A 67 -34.20 17.60 -33.06
C GLN A 67 -33.65 17.88 -31.65
N PHE A 68 -32.82 18.92 -31.49
CA PHE A 68 -32.22 19.24 -30.20
C PHE A 68 -33.26 19.83 -29.25
N LYS A 69 -33.52 19.13 -28.15
CA LYS A 69 -34.51 19.53 -27.13
C LYS A 69 -34.00 19.15 -25.76
N LEU A 70 -34.37 19.96 -24.77
CA LEU A 70 -34.22 19.60 -23.36
C LEU A 70 -35.39 18.72 -22.90
N PRO A 71 -35.19 17.82 -21.92
CA PRO A 71 -33.93 17.51 -21.24
C PRO A 71 -32.98 16.68 -22.12
N ILE A 72 -31.67 16.80 -21.87
CA ILE A 72 -30.63 15.97 -22.51
C ILE A 72 -30.81 14.50 -22.10
N LYS A 73 -30.94 13.61 -23.09
CA LYS A 73 -31.19 12.17 -22.93
C LYS A 73 -30.02 11.28 -23.33
N THR A 74 -29.09 11.78 -24.16
CA THR A 74 -27.96 10.99 -24.66
C THR A 74 -26.63 11.73 -24.53
N VAL A 75 -25.52 10.99 -24.55
CA VAL A 75 -24.16 11.58 -24.55
C VAL A 75 -23.95 12.48 -25.77
N ALA A 76 -24.48 12.09 -26.95
CA ALA A 76 -24.41 12.92 -28.15
C ALA A 76 -25.10 14.29 -27.95
N GLN A 77 -26.29 14.32 -27.35
CA GLN A 77 -26.98 15.58 -27.02
C GLN A 77 -26.21 16.40 -25.98
N LEU A 78 -25.49 15.76 -25.06
CA LEU A 78 -24.64 16.46 -24.10
C LEU A 78 -23.48 17.17 -24.81
N ILE A 79 -22.78 16.46 -25.72
CA ILE A 79 -21.69 17.03 -26.52
C ILE A 79 -22.21 18.20 -27.36
N THR A 80 -23.35 18.04 -28.03
CA THR A 80 -23.98 19.13 -28.79
C THR A 80 -24.31 20.36 -27.92
N ALA A 81 -24.80 20.14 -26.70
CA ALA A 81 -25.10 21.25 -25.78
C ALA A 81 -23.82 22.02 -25.38
N ASP A 82 -22.72 21.30 -25.16
CA ASP A 82 -21.41 21.88 -24.78
C ASP A 82 -20.84 22.72 -25.93
N GLU A 83 -20.88 22.20 -27.15
CA GLU A 83 -20.44 22.93 -28.35
C GLU A 83 -21.28 24.18 -28.61
N ILE A 84 -22.61 24.13 -28.39
CA ILE A 84 -23.47 25.31 -28.49
C ILE A 84 -23.06 26.36 -27.44
N ILE A 85 -22.77 25.94 -26.21
CA ILE A 85 -22.26 26.84 -25.16
C ILE A 85 -20.97 27.51 -25.63
N ASP A 86 -20.03 26.76 -26.17
CA ASP A 86 -18.74 27.28 -26.62
C ASP A 86 -18.92 28.33 -27.73
N GLN A 87 -19.68 28.01 -28.77
CA GLN A 87 -19.91 28.93 -29.90
C GLN A 87 -20.65 30.20 -29.48
N LEU A 88 -21.61 30.09 -28.55
CA LEU A 88 -22.31 31.25 -28.02
C LEU A 88 -21.43 32.10 -27.11
N THR A 89 -20.58 31.47 -26.29
CA THR A 89 -19.64 32.15 -25.38
C THR A 89 -18.60 32.94 -26.18
N LEU A 90 -18.09 32.37 -27.27
CA LEU A 90 -17.14 33.03 -28.18
C LEU A 90 -17.78 34.12 -29.05
N LYS A 91 -19.11 34.27 -29.01
CA LYS A 91 -19.91 35.11 -29.92
C LYS A 91 -19.65 34.81 -31.40
N SER A 92 -19.19 33.60 -31.73
CA SER A 92 -18.94 33.14 -33.10
C SER A 92 -20.23 32.73 -33.81
N MET A 93 -21.21 32.26 -33.04
CA MET A 93 -22.56 31.96 -33.54
C MET A 93 -23.63 32.82 -32.84
N PRO A 94 -24.68 33.22 -33.57
CA PRO A 94 -24.84 33.13 -35.04
C PRO A 94 -23.81 33.98 -35.79
N PRO A 95 -23.58 33.80 -37.11
CA PRO A 95 -22.67 34.64 -37.89
C PRO A 95 -23.11 36.11 -37.90
N ALA A 96 -22.17 37.04 -38.11
CA ALA A 96 -22.46 38.48 -38.06
C ALA A 96 -23.56 38.95 -39.04
N ALA A 97 -23.75 38.24 -40.15
CA ALA A 97 -24.80 38.52 -41.14
C ALA A 97 -26.19 37.93 -40.77
N ALA A 98 -26.28 37.09 -39.73
CA ALA A 98 -27.51 36.48 -39.26
C ALA A 98 -28.10 37.24 -38.06
N SER A 99 -29.37 36.96 -37.76
CA SER A 99 -30.05 37.53 -36.59
C SER A 99 -29.29 37.20 -35.30
N GLN A 100 -28.90 38.22 -34.54
CA GLN A 100 -28.15 38.05 -33.30
C GLN A 100 -29.07 38.04 -32.07
N PRO A 101 -28.88 37.12 -31.12
CA PRO A 101 -29.48 37.24 -29.80
C PRO A 101 -28.83 38.39 -29.03
N ASP A 102 -29.62 39.07 -28.20
CA ASP A 102 -29.06 40.04 -27.25
C ASP A 102 -28.23 39.34 -26.16
N ASP A 103 -27.41 40.10 -25.44
CA ASP A 103 -26.51 39.55 -24.43
C ASP A 103 -27.28 38.86 -23.27
N GLN A 104 -28.49 39.31 -22.94
CA GLN A 104 -29.31 38.66 -21.90
C GLN A 104 -29.83 37.30 -22.38
N GLN A 105 -30.34 37.22 -23.61
CA GLN A 105 -30.81 35.99 -24.24
C GLN A 105 -29.69 34.96 -24.35
N ARG A 106 -28.49 35.40 -24.76
CA ARG A 106 -27.30 34.56 -24.89
C ARG A 106 -26.87 33.98 -23.54
N VAL A 107 -26.70 34.83 -22.52
CA VAL A 107 -26.32 34.39 -21.16
C VAL A 107 -27.36 33.44 -20.58
N LYS A 108 -28.64 33.71 -20.81
CA LYS A 108 -29.73 32.88 -20.30
C LYS A 108 -29.72 31.48 -20.93
N LEU A 109 -29.55 31.37 -22.25
CA LEU A 109 -29.42 30.07 -22.91
C LEU A 109 -28.19 29.29 -22.42
N ILE A 110 -27.03 29.94 -22.33
CA ILE A 110 -25.80 29.30 -21.81
C ILE A 110 -26.05 28.73 -20.41
N THR A 111 -26.73 29.50 -19.55
CA THR A 111 -27.07 29.06 -18.19
C THR A 111 -27.98 27.83 -18.21
N ASP A 112 -29.05 27.86 -19.00
CA ASP A 112 -30.02 26.75 -19.09
C ASP A 112 -29.37 25.47 -19.66
N LEU A 113 -28.46 25.60 -20.64
CA LEU A 113 -27.71 24.47 -21.19
C LEU A 113 -26.72 23.90 -20.17
N ARG A 114 -26.00 24.75 -19.41
CA ARG A 114 -25.10 24.30 -18.34
C ARG A 114 -25.86 23.55 -17.25
N GLU A 115 -27.01 24.06 -16.82
CA GLU A 115 -27.88 23.37 -15.87
C GLU A 115 -28.38 22.03 -16.44
N ALA A 116 -28.74 21.98 -17.72
CA ALA A 116 -29.17 20.75 -18.37
C ALA A 116 -28.05 19.71 -18.48
N ILE A 117 -26.81 20.13 -18.78
CA ILE A 117 -25.62 19.26 -18.79
C ILE A 117 -25.36 18.73 -17.39
N ALA A 118 -25.39 19.58 -16.36
CA ALA A 118 -25.20 19.16 -14.97
C ALA A 118 -26.26 18.11 -14.55
N ALA A 119 -27.53 18.36 -14.87
CA ALA A 119 -28.60 17.41 -14.61
C ALA A 119 -28.46 16.10 -15.41
N ALA A 120 -27.97 16.16 -16.65
CA ALA A 120 -27.73 14.98 -17.48
C ALA A 120 -26.56 14.13 -16.96
N ARG A 121 -25.45 14.77 -16.56
CA ARG A 121 -24.31 14.10 -15.91
C ARG A 121 -24.75 13.40 -14.63
N GLY A 122 -25.56 14.05 -13.80
CA GLY A 122 -26.15 13.43 -12.60
C GLY A 122 -26.98 12.19 -12.91
N ARG A 123 -27.73 12.18 -14.02
CA ARG A 123 -28.50 11.01 -14.47
C ARG A 123 -27.62 9.91 -15.07
N PHE A 124 -26.62 10.26 -15.88
CA PHE A 124 -25.72 9.26 -16.49
C PHE A 124 -24.81 8.59 -15.48
N ASN A 125 -24.40 9.31 -14.43
CA ASN A 125 -23.63 8.77 -13.32
C ASN A 125 -24.51 8.05 -12.28
N SER A 126 -25.84 8.07 -12.44
CA SER A 126 -26.75 7.34 -11.55
C SER A 126 -26.80 5.88 -11.97
N THR A 127 -26.64 4.96 -11.02
CA THR A 127 -26.82 3.52 -11.23
C THR A 127 -28.30 3.12 -11.41
N GLY A 128 -29.21 4.09 -11.47
CA GLY A 128 -30.65 3.86 -11.52
C GLY A 128 -31.19 3.18 -10.26
N GLY A 129 -30.51 3.34 -9.12
CA GLY A 129 -30.86 2.68 -7.86
C GLY A 129 -30.40 1.22 -7.76
N ARG A 130 -29.60 0.72 -8.71
CA ARG A 130 -28.99 -0.62 -8.62
C ARG A 130 -27.73 -0.56 -7.75
N THR A 131 -27.64 -1.47 -6.79
CA THR A 131 -26.44 -1.68 -5.99
C THR A 131 -25.31 -2.17 -6.89
N VAL A 132 -24.18 -1.46 -6.88
CA VAL A 132 -22.95 -1.93 -7.52
C VAL A 132 -22.38 -3.04 -6.64
N ILE A 133 -22.17 -4.22 -7.22
CA ILE A 133 -21.51 -5.32 -6.52
C ILE A 133 -20.08 -4.87 -6.20
N ARG A 134 -19.71 -4.99 -4.93
CA ARG A 134 -18.38 -4.66 -4.45
C ARG A 134 -17.68 -5.92 -3.99
N ARG A 135 -16.43 -6.13 -4.44
CA ARG A 135 -15.50 -7.10 -3.86
C ARG A 135 -14.63 -6.44 -2.78
N LEU A 136 -13.90 -7.26 -2.03
CA LEU A 136 -12.82 -6.79 -1.16
C LEU A 136 -11.68 -6.20 -2.01
N SER A 137 -11.11 -5.07 -1.59
CA SER A 137 -9.82 -4.62 -2.12
C SER A 137 -8.71 -5.60 -1.71
N ASN A 138 -7.53 -5.53 -2.34
CA ASN A 138 -6.39 -6.40 -2.04
C ASN A 138 -6.00 -6.30 -0.56
N ARG A 139 -5.98 -5.07 -0.02
CA ARG A 139 -5.74 -4.82 1.41
C ARG A 139 -6.85 -5.41 2.29
N GLU A 140 -8.11 -5.28 1.90
CA GLU A 140 -9.24 -5.85 2.66
C GLU A 140 -9.21 -7.37 2.66
N TYR A 141 -8.79 -7.99 1.54
CA TYR A 141 -8.60 -9.43 1.43
C TYR A 141 -7.50 -9.94 2.38
N GLU A 142 -6.31 -9.31 2.39
CA GLU A 142 -5.23 -9.70 3.33
C GLU A 142 -5.66 -9.53 4.79
N ASN A 143 -6.32 -8.41 5.13
CA ASN A 143 -6.83 -8.20 6.47
C ASN A 143 -7.88 -9.25 6.87
N THR A 144 -8.75 -9.64 5.94
CA THR A 144 -9.75 -10.70 6.17
C THR A 144 -9.06 -12.04 6.46
N LEU A 145 -8.06 -12.41 5.66
CA LEU A 145 -7.27 -13.63 5.92
C LEU A 145 -6.54 -13.56 7.27
N ALA A 146 -6.02 -12.40 7.65
CA ALA A 146 -5.34 -12.24 8.93
C ALA A 146 -6.28 -12.45 10.12
N VAL A 147 -7.51 -11.94 10.02
CA VAL A 147 -8.56 -12.13 11.03
C VAL A 147 -9.00 -13.59 11.07
N LEU A 148 -9.30 -14.20 9.92
CA LEU A 148 -9.79 -15.58 9.84
C LEU A 148 -8.79 -16.59 10.40
N PHE A 149 -7.50 -16.41 10.13
CA PHE A 149 -6.44 -17.31 10.63
C PHE A 149 -5.87 -16.86 11.98
N ASN A 150 -6.33 -15.74 12.54
CA ASN A 150 -5.80 -15.14 13.76
C ASN A 150 -4.26 -14.99 13.73
N ARG A 151 -3.73 -14.67 12.54
CA ARG A 151 -2.30 -14.55 12.29
C ARG A 151 -2.07 -13.56 11.17
N ARG A 152 -1.06 -12.73 11.35
CA ARG A 152 -0.63 -11.80 10.31
C ARG A 152 -0.25 -12.51 9.00
N VAL A 153 -0.50 -11.84 7.88
CA VAL A 153 -0.26 -12.35 6.52
C VAL A 153 0.51 -11.38 5.64
N ASP A 154 0.74 -10.17 6.14
CA ASP A 154 1.52 -9.10 5.53
C ASP A 154 3.00 -9.49 5.30
N THR A 155 3.46 -10.60 5.87
CA THR A 155 4.78 -11.22 5.63
C THR A 155 4.84 -12.15 4.43
N LEU A 156 3.72 -12.44 3.78
CA LEU A 156 3.63 -13.45 2.74
C LEU A 156 3.57 -12.85 1.32
N GLY A 157 3.18 -11.57 1.21
CA GLY A 157 2.88 -10.93 -0.06
C GLY A 157 1.83 -11.72 -0.85
N LEU A 158 0.71 -12.05 -0.22
CA LEU A 158 -0.31 -12.91 -0.83
C LEU A 158 -0.99 -12.24 -2.02
N THR A 159 -1.07 -10.91 -2.02
CA THR A 159 -1.68 -10.14 -3.11
C THR A 159 -0.65 -9.46 -4.01
N ALA A 160 0.61 -9.88 -3.98
CA ALA A 160 1.67 -9.25 -4.79
C ALA A 160 1.42 -9.38 -6.30
N ASP A 161 0.84 -10.51 -6.71
CA ASP A 161 0.55 -10.84 -8.11
C ASP A 161 -0.87 -10.43 -8.54
N PHE A 162 -1.65 -9.83 -7.63
CA PHE A 162 -3.02 -9.42 -7.95
C PHE A 162 -2.97 -8.19 -8.87
N PRO A 163 -3.96 -8.05 -9.78
CA PRO A 163 -4.19 -6.77 -10.43
C PRO A 163 -4.33 -5.65 -9.40
N LYS A 164 -3.73 -4.49 -9.68
CA LYS A 164 -3.88 -3.31 -8.83
C LYS A 164 -5.35 -2.90 -8.77
N ASP A 165 -5.81 -2.56 -7.58
CA ASP A 165 -7.16 -2.01 -7.41
C ASP A 165 -7.27 -0.65 -8.10
N GLY A 166 -8.38 -0.45 -8.82
CA GLY A 166 -8.72 0.85 -9.40
C GLY A 166 -9.15 1.82 -8.30
N THR A 167 -8.67 3.06 -8.37
CA THR A 167 -9.08 4.12 -7.44
C THR A 167 -9.99 5.12 -8.12
N SER A 168 -11.03 5.59 -7.43
CA SER A 168 -11.80 6.78 -7.82
C SER A 168 -11.62 7.86 -6.75
N ASN A 169 -11.23 9.08 -7.15
CA ASN A 169 -10.85 10.16 -6.25
C ASN A 169 -9.84 9.72 -5.16
N HIS A 170 -8.87 8.87 -5.54
CA HIS A 170 -7.87 8.27 -4.65
C HIS A 170 -8.40 7.28 -3.58
N ILE A 171 -9.65 6.82 -3.72
CA ILE A 171 -10.27 5.84 -2.83
C ILE A 171 -10.34 4.48 -3.56
N ASP A 172 -9.80 3.43 -2.92
CA ASP A 172 -9.67 2.05 -3.41
C ASP A 172 -10.85 1.14 -3.00
N THR A 173 -11.86 1.69 -2.33
CA THR A 173 -13.01 0.95 -1.79
C THR A 173 -14.31 1.20 -2.57
N ILE A 174 -14.23 1.91 -3.70
CA ILE A 174 -15.41 2.24 -4.51
C ILE A 174 -15.76 1.04 -5.39
N GLY A 175 -16.97 0.49 -5.21
CA GLY A 175 -17.40 -0.72 -5.91
C GLY A 175 -17.33 -0.62 -7.43
N GLU A 176 -17.58 0.57 -7.99
CA GLU A 176 -17.53 0.81 -9.44
C GLU A 176 -16.12 0.62 -10.04
N THR A 177 -15.07 0.87 -9.25
CA THR A 177 -13.67 0.70 -9.70
C THR A 177 -13.11 -0.68 -9.38
N LEU A 178 -13.78 -1.45 -8.52
CA LEU A 178 -13.38 -2.79 -8.09
C LEU A 178 -13.95 -3.86 -9.03
N VAL A 179 -13.50 -3.82 -10.29
CA VAL A 179 -13.86 -4.82 -11.30
C VAL A 179 -13.26 -6.18 -10.93
N THR A 180 -14.03 -7.24 -11.16
CA THR A 180 -13.59 -8.63 -10.99
C THR A 180 -13.26 -9.25 -12.34
N SER A 181 -12.23 -10.10 -12.41
CA SER A 181 -11.84 -10.85 -13.60
C SER A 181 -11.65 -12.33 -13.23
N GLY A 182 -11.69 -13.22 -14.23
CA GLY A 182 -11.37 -14.64 -14.01
C GLY A 182 -9.96 -14.83 -13.45
N PHE A 183 -8.99 -14.04 -13.95
CA PHE A 183 -7.62 -14.04 -13.43
C PHE A 183 -7.55 -13.69 -11.94
N LEU A 184 -8.23 -12.63 -11.49
CA LEU A 184 -8.25 -12.26 -10.07
C LEU A 184 -8.87 -13.37 -9.21
N LEU A 185 -9.90 -14.05 -9.72
CA LEU A 185 -10.50 -15.18 -8.99
C LEU A 185 -9.51 -16.34 -8.82
N ASP A 186 -8.76 -16.68 -9.87
CA ASP A 186 -7.70 -17.71 -9.80
C ASP A 186 -6.61 -17.30 -8.80
N GLU A 187 -6.21 -16.03 -8.78
CA GLU A 187 -5.23 -15.51 -7.83
C GLU A 187 -5.74 -15.56 -6.37
N TYR A 188 -7.03 -15.32 -6.11
CA TYR A 188 -7.62 -15.54 -4.78
C TYR A 188 -7.47 -17.00 -4.34
N PHE A 189 -7.77 -17.96 -5.23
CA PHE A 189 -7.62 -19.39 -4.92
C PHE A 189 -6.16 -19.78 -4.65
N GLN A 190 -5.22 -19.27 -5.47
CA GLN A 190 -3.79 -19.52 -5.27
C GLN A 190 -3.30 -18.95 -3.93
N ALA A 191 -3.67 -17.70 -3.62
CA ALA A 191 -3.33 -17.07 -2.34
C ALA A 191 -3.91 -17.84 -1.15
N ALA A 192 -5.18 -18.26 -1.22
CA ALA A 192 -5.82 -19.05 -0.18
C ALA A 192 -5.15 -20.42 0.02
N SER A 193 -4.83 -21.13 -1.07
CA SER A 193 -4.11 -22.41 -1.00
C SER A 193 -2.74 -22.26 -0.37
N ARG A 194 -1.97 -21.25 -0.81
CA ARG A 194 -0.64 -20.96 -0.27
C ARG A 194 -0.71 -20.63 1.22
N MET A 195 -1.68 -19.84 1.64
CA MET A 195 -1.90 -19.49 3.05
C MET A 195 -2.18 -20.75 3.89
N VAL A 196 -3.06 -21.63 3.42
CA VAL A 196 -3.41 -22.88 4.10
C VAL A 196 -2.19 -23.79 4.24
N ASP A 197 -1.44 -23.99 3.16
CA ASP A 197 -0.23 -24.83 3.19
C ASP A 197 0.81 -24.27 4.17
N LEU A 198 1.02 -22.95 4.19
CA LEU A 198 1.97 -22.30 5.08
C LEU A 198 1.53 -22.25 6.55
N ARG A 199 0.22 -22.24 6.82
CA ARG A 199 -0.31 -22.16 8.19
C ARG A 199 -0.56 -23.51 8.83
N LEU A 200 -1.13 -24.45 8.08
CA LEU A 200 -1.57 -25.75 8.59
C LEU A 200 -0.66 -26.91 8.16
N GLY A 201 0.18 -26.72 7.14
CA GLY A 201 1.10 -27.74 6.61
C GLY A 201 2.49 -27.76 7.26
N LYS A 202 2.67 -27.15 8.43
CA LYS A 202 3.99 -26.99 9.06
C LYS A 202 4.48 -28.31 9.65
N PRO A 203 5.73 -28.73 9.39
CA PRO A 203 6.29 -29.88 10.06
C PRO A 203 6.53 -29.57 11.55
N PRO A 204 6.30 -30.53 12.47
CA PRO A 204 6.69 -30.37 13.86
C PRO A 204 8.20 -30.13 13.92
N THR A 205 8.59 -28.99 14.46
CA THR A 205 9.99 -28.54 14.51
C THR A 205 10.33 -28.16 15.92
N GLU A 206 11.40 -28.75 16.46
CA GLU A 206 11.92 -28.41 17.77
C GLU A 206 12.48 -26.98 17.79
N GLU A 207 12.45 -26.37 18.96
CA GLU A 207 13.07 -25.07 19.20
C GLU A 207 14.57 -25.13 18.87
N LYS A 208 15.05 -24.14 18.13
CA LYS A 208 16.47 -23.94 17.84
C LYS A 208 16.92 -22.59 18.37
N GLN A 209 18.22 -22.51 18.62
CA GLN A 209 18.90 -21.30 19.08
C GLN A 209 20.04 -20.96 18.12
N TRP A 210 20.14 -19.69 17.78
CA TRP A 210 21.22 -19.13 16.99
C TRP A 210 21.81 -17.95 17.75
N HIS A 211 23.14 -17.82 17.67
CA HIS A 211 23.89 -16.80 18.37
C HIS A 211 24.99 -16.26 17.47
N PHE A 212 24.96 -14.96 17.23
CA PHE A 212 25.83 -14.25 16.29
C PHE A 212 26.61 -13.18 17.04
N THR A 213 27.94 -13.24 16.95
CA THR A 213 28.86 -12.33 17.65
C THR A 213 29.87 -11.67 16.72
N ASN A 214 29.91 -12.06 15.43
CA ASN A 214 30.84 -11.56 14.43
C ASN A 214 30.31 -11.82 13.02
N ASN A 215 31.15 -11.60 12.00
CA ASN A 215 30.82 -11.72 10.58
C ASN A 215 29.62 -10.87 10.14
N PHE A 216 29.44 -9.71 10.80
CA PHE A 216 28.44 -8.72 10.42
C PHE A 216 28.86 -7.98 9.15
N ARG A 217 28.74 -8.66 8.02
CA ARG A 217 28.97 -8.08 6.70
C ARG A 217 27.80 -7.21 6.29
N GLN A 218 28.13 -6.07 5.71
CA GLN A 218 27.16 -5.09 5.24
C GLN A 218 27.33 -4.85 3.74
N TYR A 219 26.56 -3.90 3.22
CA TYR A 219 26.60 -3.44 1.83
C TYR A 219 28.03 -3.27 1.30
N GLU A 220 28.27 -3.62 0.03
CA GLU A 220 29.62 -3.82 -0.51
C GLU A 220 30.52 -2.58 -0.33
N GLU A 221 29.95 -1.38 -0.47
CA GLU A 221 30.68 -0.12 -0.32
C GLU A 221 31.17 0.13 1.12
N LEU A 222 30.51 -0.43 2.13
CA LEU A 222 30.92 -0.31 3.54
C LEU A 222 31.93 -1.38 3.94
N SER A 223 31.98 -2.51 3.22
CA SER A 223 32.72 -3.72 3.61
C SER A 223 34.20 -3.46 3.91
N GLY A 224 34.89 -2.70 3.06
CA GLY A 224 36.33 -2.39 3.27
C GLY A 224 36.59 -1.60 4.56
N SER A 225 35.76 -0.58 4.82
CA SER A 225 35.89 0.25 6.03
C SER A 225 35.51 -0.52 7.31
N HIS A 226 34.44 -1.31 7.26
CA HIS A 226 34.01 -2.15 8.39
C HIS A 226 35.04 -3.22 8.72
N LYS A 227 35.64 -3.85 7.72
CA LYS A 227 36.76 -4.79 7.93
C LYS A 227 37.93 -4.13 8.65
N SER A 228 38.34 -2.95 8.18
CA SER A 228 39.51 -2.24 8.71
C SER A 228 39.30 -1.68 10.13
N VAL A 229 38.08 -1.28 10.49
CA VAL A 229 37.79 -0.61 11.77
C VAL A 229 37.24 -1.59 12.81
N PHE A 230 36.31 -2.45 12.40
CA PHE A 230 35.56 -3.32 13.30
C PHE A 230 35.89 -4.80 13.14
N ASN A 231 36.64 -5.19 12.10
CA ASN A 231 36.86 -6.60 11.74
C ASN A 231 35.55 -7.40 11.63
N TYR A 232 34.47 -6.75 11.17
CA TYR A 232 33.11 -7.30 11.10
C TYR A 232 32.51 -7.75 12.45
N ASN A 233 32.98 -7.20 13.57
CA ASN A 233 32.41 -7.47 14.89
C ASN A 233 31.17 -6.64 15.21
N PHE A 234 30.81 -5.67 14.36
CA PHE A 234 29.63 -4.83 14.56
C PHE A 234 28.82 -4.67 13.27
N LEU A 235 27.51 -4.72 13.42
CA LEU A 235 26.54 -4.30 12.43
C LEU A 235 26.11 -2.86 12.75
N CYS A 236 26.24 -1.93 11.80
CA CYS A 236 25.89 -0.53 12.03
C CYS A 236 24.79 -0.04 11.09
N LEU A 237 23.77 0.61 11.63
CA LEU A 237 22.68 1.22 10.86
C LEU A 237 22.93 2.73 10.80
N TYR A 238 23.16 3.26 9.61
CA TYR A 238 23.62 4.64 9.42
C TYR A 238 22.55 5.58 8.86
N GLU A 239 21.49 5.03 8.31
CA GLU A 239 20.43 5.79 7.66
C GLU A 239 19.09 5.09 7.79
N GLN A 240 18.03 5.83 7.53
CA GLN A 240 16.67 5.29 7.46
C GLN A 240 16.53 4.26 6.32
N PRO A 241 15.53 3.36 6.36
CA PRO A 241 15.24 2.49 5.22
C PRO A 241 14.78 3.31 4.00
N ASN A 242 14.83 2.68 2.81
CA ASN A 242 14.28 3.23 1.55
C ASN A 242 14.95 4.50 1.01
N THR A 243 16.23 4.70 1.34
CA THR A 243 17.08 5.75 0.78
C THR A 243 17.66 5.34 -0.58
N ASP A 244 18.10 6.31 -1.38
CA ASP A 244 18.68 6.05 -2.70
C ASP A 244 20.10 5.47 -2.62
N THR A 245 20.88 5.86 -1.60
CA THR A 245 22.29 5.45 -1.48
C THR A 245 22.51 4.13 -0.77
N ARG A 246 21.56 3.71 0.08
CA ARG A 246 21.48 2.36 0.65
C ARG A 246 22.74 1.97 1.46
N GLN A 247 23.46 2.95 2.01
CA GLN A 247 24.70 2.77 2.76
C GLN A 247 24.42 2.53 4.25
N GLY A 248 23.73 1.42 4.55
CA GLY A 248 23.45 1.00 5.93
C GLY A 248 22.03 1.30 6.43
N GLY A 249 21.05 1.34 5.53
CA GLY A 249 19.62 1.36 5.88
C GLY A 249 19.07 0.01 6.34
N TYR A 250 19.75 -1.09 5.98
CA TYR A 250 19.40 -2.46 6.32
C TYR A 250 20.61 -3.23 6.85
N GLY A 251 20.49 -3.77 8.06
CA GLY A 251 21.44 -4.71 8.65
C GLY A 251 20.87 -6.12 8.67
N HIS A 252 21.46 -7.05 7.92
CA HIS A 252 21.07 -8.46 7.94
C HIS A 252 22.12 -9.31 8.69
N ILE A 253 21.80 -10.58 8.89
CA ILE A 253 22.70 -11.56 9.50
C ILE A 253 23.26 -12.44 8.38
N GLU A 254 24.52 -12.23 8.01
CA GLU A 254 25.20 -12.94 6.91
C GLU A 254 25.16 -14.47 7.10
N ASP A 255 25.41 -14.94 8.32
CA ASP A 255 25.42 -16.37 8.65
C ASP A 255 24.01 -16.97 8.80
N PHE A 256 22.96 -16.17 8.57
CA PHE A 256 21.56 -16.59 8.68
C PHE A 256 20.72 -16.17 7.46
N LEU A 257 21.34 -16.04 6.29
CA LEU A 257 20.67 -15.68 5.03
C LEU A 257 19.62 -16.70 4.57
N VAL A 258 19.78 -17.98 4.92
CA VAL A 258 18.78 -19.04 4.66
C VAL A 258 17.50 -18.78 5.45
N GLY A 259 17.58 -17.99 6.53
CA GLY A 259 16.45 -17.65 7.36
C GLY A 259 15.98 -18.81 8.24
N VAL A 260 14.80 -18.61 8.82
CA VAL A 260 14.21 -19.57 9.74
C VAL A 260 13.72 -20.83 9.01
N PRO A 261 13.84 -22.02 9.62
CA PRO A 261 13.51 -23.28 8.96
C PRO A 261 12.00 -23.49 8.77
N VAL A 262 11.17 -22.89 9.62
CA VAL A 262 9.71 -23.00 9.57
C VAL A 262 9.03 -21.68 9.95
N SER A 263 7.83 -21.45 9.42
CA SER A 263 7.03 -20.28 9.79
C SER A 263 6.56 -20.35 11.24
N GLY A 264 6.84 -19.32 12.04
CA GLY A 264 6.49 -19.34 13.47
C GLY A 264 6.87 -18.06 14.21
N LEU A 265 6.67 -18.10 15.53
CA LEU A 265 7.16 -17.06 16.43
C LEU A 265 8.63 -17.29 16.75
N TYR A 266 9.41 -16.22 16.75
CA TYR A 266 10.82 -16.23 17.13
C TYR A 266 11.08 -15.10 18.12
N ASP A 267 11.78 -15.42 19.20
CA ASP A 267 12.34 -14.44 20.11
C ASP A 267 13.70 -14.01 19.54
N ILE A 268 13.86 -12.72 19.27
CA ILE A 268 15.09 -12.11 18.78
C ILE A 268 15.59 -11.16 19.87
N GLU A 269 16.82 -11.37 20.33
CA GLU A 269 17.51 -10.48 21.24
C GLU A 269 18.65 -9.80 20.49
N VAL A 270 18.74 -8.47 20.62
CA VAL A 270 19.74 -7.65 19.93
C VAL A 270 20.46 -6.80 20.96
N ASN A 271 21.77 -6.97 21.10
CA ASN A 271 22.59 -6.10 21.93
C ASN A 271 22.98 -4.87 21.11
N ALA A 272 22.32 -3.74 21.38
CA ALA A 272 22.39 -2.53 20.57
C ALA A 272 22.63 -1.26 21.40
N GLN A 273 23.29 -0.28 20.77
CA GLN A 273 23.57 1.03 21.33
C GLN A 273 23.33 2.12 20.28
N ALA A 274 22.72 3.23 20.70
CA ALA A 274 22.64 4.48 19.95
C ALA A 274 23.94 5.26 20.16
N LEU A 275 24.57 5.68 19.06
CA LEU A 275 25.82 6.41 19.10
C LEU A 275 25.62 7.80 18.50
N HIS A 276 26.19 8.79 19.19
CA HIS A 276 26.31 10.18 18.73
C HIS A 276 24.96 10.88 18.48
N ARG A 277 23.96 10.61 19.32
CA ARG A 277 22.72 11.41 19.35
C ARG A 277 22.96 12.83 19.88
N ASP A 278 24.01 13.00 20.66
CA ASP A 278 24.52 14.26 21.22
C ASP A 278 25.59 14.93 20.35
N THR A 279 25.67 14.56 19.07
CA THR A 279 26.69 15.07 18.15
C THR A 279 26.75 16.61 18.09
N HIS A 280 27.96 17.16 18.03
CA HIS A 280 28.19 18.60 17.89
C HIS A 280 28.06 19.10 16.44
N TYR A 281 27.94 18.19 15.47
CA TYR A 281 27.77 18.54 14.06
C TYR A 281 26.41 19.22 13.81
N ASP A 282 26.35 20.09 12.79
CA ASP A 282 25.12 20.78 12.39
C ASP A 282 23.99 19.75 12.13
N PRO A 283 22.88 19.78 12.91
CA PRO A 283 21.78 18.83 12.78
C PRO A 283 21.18 18.76 11.37
N LYS A 284 21.26 19.85 10.59
CA LYS A 284 20.78 19.91 9.20
C LYS A 284 21.50 18.93 8.27
N ILE A 285 22.68 18.43 8.65
CA ILE A 285 23.45 17.42 7.91
C ILE A 285 22.73 16.07 7.89
N PHE A 286 22.07 15.72 9.00
CA PHE A 286 21.44 14.40 9.18
C PHE A 286 19.95 14.40 8.88
N ARG A 287 19.32 15.59 8.96
CA ARG A 287 17.89 15.79 8.69
C ARG A 287 16.99 14.92 9.59
N ILE A 288 17.38 14.79 10.85
CA ILE A 288 16.63 14.10 11.90
C ILE A 288 16.43 15.02 13.10
N ASP A 289 15.47 14.66 13.94
CA ASP A 289 15.24 15.28 15.24
C ASP A 289 16.02 14.52 16.33
N PHE A 290 17.07 15.15 16.86
CA PHE A 290 17.91 14.56 17.91
C PHE A 290 17.25 14.55 19.30
N SER A 291 16.16 15.29 19.49
CA SER A 291 15.38 15.24 20.72
C SER A 291 14.64 13.91 20.87
N GLU A 292 14.36 13.23 19.77
CA GLU A 292 13.78 11.89 19.76
C GLU A 292 14.86 10.83 20.01
N PRO A 293 14.59 9.82 20.85
CA PRO A 293 15.52 8.72 21.03
C PRO A 293 15.57 7.85 19.76
N PHE A 294 16.74 7.28 19.46
CA PHE A 294 16.90 6.43 18.29
C PHE A 294 16.08 5.15 18.44
N GLN A 295 15.55 4.68 17.32
CA GLN A 295 14.69 3.51 17.27
C GLN A 295 15.31 2.48 16.34
N ILE A 296 15.25 1.22 16.75
CA ILE A 296 15.55 0.08 15.90
C ILE A 296 14.24 -0.62 15.54
N GLY A 297 14.12 -1.03 14.28
CA GLY A 297 13.01 -1.85 13.79
C GLY A 297 13.50 -3.21 13.30
N VAL A 298 12.64 -4.21 13.39
CA VAL A 298 12.85 -5.53 12.77
C VAL A 298 11.90 -5.65 11.59
N VAL A 299 12.43 -5.98 10.41
CA VAL A 299 11.65 -6.30 9.19
C VAL A 299 12.07 -7.67 8.67
N PRO A 300 11.22 -8.40 7.94
CA PRO A 300 11.64 -9.65 7.32
C PRO A 300 12.57 -9.37 6.13
N GLY A 301 13.43 -10.33 5.83
CA GLY A 301 14.22 -10.38 4.61
C GLY A 301 14.20 -11.78 4.03
N ASP A 302 14.20 -11.87 2.71
CA ASP A 302 14.21 -13.13 1.95
C ASP A 302 15.17 -12.98 0.78
N VAL A 303 16.23 -13.80 0.75
CA VAL A 303 17.25 -13.75 -0.30
C VAL A 303 16.73 -14.13 -1.69
N THR A 304 15.56 -14.76 -1.76
CA THR A 304 14.88 -15.09 -3.03
C THR A 304 14.04 -13.93 -3.57
N LYS A 305 13.82 -12.88 -2.76
CA LYS A 305 12.97 -11.72 -3.10
C LYS A 305 13.76 -10.46 -3.41
N GLY A 306 14.98 -10.64 -3.92
CA GLY A 306 15.90 -9.57 -4.28
C GLY A 306 17.10 -9.49 -3.35
N HIS A 307 17.93 -8.47 -3.55
CA HIS A 307 19.15 -8.31 -2.78
C HIS A 307 18.84 -8.01 -1.30
N ILE A 308 19.52 -8.68 -0.36
CA ILE A 308 19.18 -8.60 1.08
C ILE A 308 19.37 -7.21 1.67
N HIS A 309 20.30 -6.44 1.10
CA HIS A 309 20.59 -5.05 1.48
C HIS A 309 19.60 -4.02 0.94
N TYR A 310 18.71 -4.42 0.04
CA TYR A 310 17.79 -3.51 -0.65
C TYR A 310 16.38 -3.61 -0.07
N PRO A 311 15.55 -2.56 -0.27
CA PRO A 311 14.13 -2.67 -0.02
C PRO A 311 13.54 -3.88 -0.73
N GLN A 312 12.73 -4.64 -0.02
CA GLN A 312 12.03 -5.81 -0.56
C GLN A 312 10.53 -5.55 -0.59
N SER A 313 9.82 -6.18 -1.51
CA SER A 313 8.37 -5.94 -1.69
C SER A 313 7.54 -6.31 -0.45
N VAL A 314 8.07 -7.19 0.41
CA VAL A 314 7.42 -7.67 1.62
C VAL A 314 8.33 -7.38 2.81
N GLU A 315 8.16 -6.21 3.43
CA GLU A 315 8.97 -5.77 4.56
C GLU A 315 8.18 -5.03 5.65
N PRO A 316 7.05 -5.59 6.14
CA PRO A 316 6.32 -4.99 7.24
C PRO A 316 7.21 -4.83 8.48
N LEU A 317 6.93 -3.83 9.31
CA LEU A 317 7.58 -3.67 10.60
C LEU A 317 7.08 -4.73 11.58
N LEU A 318 7.96 -5.64 11.98
CA LEU A 318 7.64 -6.76 12.88
C LEU A 318 7.67 -6.39 14.35
N GLY A 319 8.54 -5.45 14.69
CA GLY A 319 8.81 -5.03 16.04
C GLY A 319 9.69 -3.79 16.03
N LYS A 320 9.63 -3.02 17.11
CA LYS A 320 10.37 -1.77 17.25
C LYS A 320 10.71 -1.53 18.72
N ALA A 321 11.88 -0.98 18.98
CA ALA A 321 12.33 -0.61 20.31
C ALA A 321 13.11 0.69 20.27
N ILE A 322 13.18 1.36 21.42
CA ILE A 322 14.10 2.47 21.64
C ILE A 322 15.48 1.89 21.93
N VAL A 323 16.52 2.51 21.39
CA VAL A 323 17.91 2.11 21.57
C VAL A 323 18.58 3.04 22.61
N PRO A 324 19.27 2.51 23.63
CA PRO A 324 19.91 3.30 24.68
C PRO A 324 21.15 4.05 24.19
N ASP A 325 21.41 5.24 24.73
CA ASP A 325 22.61 6.04 24.43
C ASP A 325 23.80 5.66 25.35
N ASP A 326 23.52 5.43 26.64
CA ASP A 326 24.53 5.31 27.72
C ASP A 326 25.34 3.99 27.72
N GLY A 327 25.06 3.09 26.77
CA GLY A 327 25.74 1.81 26.63
C GLY A 327 24.92 0.79 25.85
N PRO A 328 25.52 -0.34 25.46
CA PRO A 328 24.78 -1.40 24.79
C PRO A 328 23.85 -2.14 25.75
N GLU A 329 22.57 -2.29 25.38
CA GLU A 329 21.60 -3.10 26.12
C GLU A 329 20.93 -4.13 25.22
N TRP A 330 20.35 -5.16 25.85
CA TRP A 330 19.59 -6.20 25.16
C TRP A 330 18.16 -5.74 24.89
N LEU A 331 17.81 -5.64 23.61
CA LEU A 331 16.47 -5.35 23.12
C LEU A 331 15.83 -6.67 22.66
N THR A 332 14.63 -6.97 23.15
CA THR A 332 13.93 -8.24 22.84
C THR A 332 12.72 -8.00 21.96
N PHE A 333 12.57 -8.82 20.92
CA PHE A 333 11.45 -8.81 19.98
C PHE A 333 10.87 -10.21 19.86
N ARG A 334 9.58 -10.37 20.09
CA ARG A 334 8.86 -11.58 19.67
C ARG A 334 8.18 -11.30 18.34
N VAL A 335 8.69 -11.88 17.27
CA VAL A 335 8.22 -11.60 15.90
C VAL A 335 7.78 -12.88 15.20
N TRP A 336 6.91 -12.72 14.20
CA TRP A 336 6.59 -13.79 13.28
C TRP A 336 7.49 -13.73 12.05
N LEU A 337 8.16 -14.82 11.73
CA LEU A 337 8.94 -14.99 10.50
C LEU A 337 8.39 -16.17 9.71
N GLU A 338 8.34 -16.04 8.39
CA GLU A 338 8.01 -17.13 7.49
C GLU A 338 9.22 -18.01 7.21
N ALA A 339 9.00 -19.29 6.89
CA ALA A 339 10.08 -20.18 6.46
C ALA A 339 10.90 -19.53 5.33
N GLY A 340 12.23 -19.53 5.48
CA GLY A 340 13.14 -18.85 4.55
C GLY A 340 13.41 -17.37 4.87
N GLN A 341 12.67 -16.76 5.79
CA GLN A 341 12.90 -15.35 6.17
C GLN A 341 13.98 -15.22 7.25
N THR A 342 14.85 -14.23 7.07
CA THR A 342 15.84 -13.79 8.04
C THR A 342 15.45 -12.41 8.58
N PRO A 343 15.64 -12.10 9.87
CA PRO A 343 15.39 -10.76 10.36
C PRO A 343 16.42 -9.78 9.78
N ARG A 344 15.93 -8.62 9.36
CA ARG A 344 16.74 -7.44 9.04
C ARG A 344 16.43 -6.34 10.04
N PHE A 345 17.45 -5.59 10.42
CA PHE A 345 17.36 -4.47 11.34
C PHE A 345 17.41 -3.16 10.56
N ILE A 346 16.53 -2.24 10.91
CA ILE A 346 16.41 -0.91 10.30
C ILE A 346 16.49 0.17 11.37
N PHE A 347 16.82 1.40 10.96
CA PHE A 347 16.85 2.58 11.82
C PHE A 347 15.75 3.57 11.39
N PRO A 348 14.48 3.40 11.82
CA PRO A 348 13.34 4.11 11.23
C PRO A 348 13.41 5.64 11.32
N ASN A 349 14.04 6.18 12.36
CA ASN A 349 14.28 7.61 12.56
C ASN A 349 15.77 7.98 12.43
N GLY A 350 16.51 7.23 11.61
CA GLY A 350 17.91 7.48 11.33
C GLY A 350 18.16 8.59 10.31
N PRO A 351 19.43 9.02 10.13
CA PRO A 351 19.79 10.03 9.13
C PRO A 351 19.18 9.75 7.75
N TYR A 352 18.78 10.80 7.04
CA TYR A 352 18.09 10.64 5.75
C TYR A 352 18.95 9.98 4.69
N GLU A 353 20.26 10.27 4.65
CA GLU A 353 21.18 9.70 3.65
C GLU A 353 22.61 9.72 4.19
N SER A 354 23.16 8.55 4.52
CA SER A 354 24.48 8.40 5.13
C SER A 354 25.58 8.96 4.25
N ARG A 355 25.48 8.80 2.92
CA ARG A 355 26.50 9.30 1.99
C ARG A 355 26.56 10.83 2.00
N ALA A 356 25.41 11.49 1.90
CA ALA A 356 25.32 12.94 1.96
C ALA A 356 25.80 13.47 3.31
N SER A 357 25.45 12.82 4.42
CA SER A 357 25.91 13.21 5.75
C SER A 357 27.44 13.11 5.86
N VAL A 358 28.04 12.02 5.38
CA VAL A 358 29.50 11.85 5.33
C VAL A 358 30.19 12.95 4.52
N ILE A 359 29.68 13.26 3.32
CA ILE A 359 30.26 14.30 2.46
C ILE A 359 30.18 15.68 3.13
N ALA A 360 29.01 16.03 3.69
CA ALA A 360 28.81 17.32 4.33
C ALA A 360 29.66 17.46 5.61
N THR A 361 29.77 16.41 6.43
CA THR A 361 30.65 16.41 7.60
C THR A 361 32.11 16.59 7.19
N ASN A 362 32.57 15.87 6.17
CA ASN A 362 33.93 16.00 5.65
C ASN A 362 34.19 17.43 5.13
N GLN A 363 33.26 18.04 4.40
CA GLN A 363 33.43 19.41 3.89
C GLN A 363 33.53 20.46 5.01
N ARG A 364 32.77 20.31 6.09
CA ARG A 364 32.63 21.33 7.15
C ARG A 364 33.55 21.11 8.34
N TYR A 365 33.91 19.87 8.64
CA TYR A 365 34.60 19.46 9.87
C TYR A 365 35.86 18.63 9.63
N LYS A 366 36.37 18.54 8.39
CA LYS A 366 37.61 17.77 8.07
C LYS A 366 38.80 18.09 8.96
N ASP A 367 38.92 19.32 9.45
CA ASP A 367 40.06 19.79 10.22
C ASP A 367 40.04 19.27 11.67
N GLU A 368 38.93 18.65 12.10
CA GLU A 368 38.82 17.93 13.37
C GLU A 368 39.45 16.52 13.32
N PHE A 369 39.72 15.98 12.12
CA PHE A 369 40.19 14.61 11.93
C PHE A 369 41.71 14.53 11.76
N LYS A 370 42.31 13.42 12.18
CA LYS A 370 43.75 13.21 12.00
C LYS A 370 44.09 12.96 10.53
N ASN A 371 45.10 13.70 10.02
CA ASN A 371 45.67 13.58 8.66
C ASN A 371 44.62 13.71 7.52
N PRO A 372 43.99 14.88 7.34
CA PRO A 372 42.91 15.08 6.37
C PRO A 372 43.36 15.20 4.90
N THR A 373 44.60 14.82 4.54
CA THR A 373 45.16 15.02 3.20
C THR A 373 44.40 14.21 2.14
N GLY A 374 43.57 14.89 1.35
CA GLY A 374 42.67 14.28 0.34
C GLY A 374 41.22 14.07 0.80
N GLY A 375 40.86 14.54 2.00
CA GLY A 375 39.56 14.35 2.64
C GLY A 375 39.58 13.26 3.72
N VAL A 376 38.51 13.17 4.50
CA VAL A 376 38.36 12.16 5.57
C VAL A 376 37.82 10.85 5.00
N SER A 377 38.57 9.75 5.16
CA SER A 377 38.13 8.42 4.73
C SER A 377 36.94 7.91 5.56
N ARG A 378 36.11 7.02 5.01
CA ARG A 378 35.03 6.36 5.78
C ARG A 378 35.59 5.64 7.03
N ALA A 379 36.74 5.00 6.92
CA ALA A 379 37.38 4.33 8.06
C ALA A 379 37.81 5.32 9.16
N THR A 380 38.26 6.52 8.79
CA THR A 380 38.57 7.59 9.75
C THR A 380 37.30 8.09 10.43
N LEU A 381 36.24 8.33 9.66
CA LEU A 381 34.94 8.75 10.19
C LEU A 381 34.34 7.73 11.17
N LEU A 382 34.49 6.43 10.90
CA LEU A 382 34.04 5.37 11.81
C LEU A 382 34.87 5.26 13.10
N ARG A 383 36.12 5.72 13.10
CA ARG A 383 37.01 5.70 14.28
C ARG A 383 36.89 6.95 15.14
N GLU A 384 36.75 8.11 14.49
CA GLU A 384 36.95 9.41 15.12
C GLU A 384 35.70 10.31 15.03
N GLY A 385 34.77 10.03 14.12
CA GLY A 385 33.64 10.90 13.83
C GLY A 385 32.45 10.67 14.76
N ALA A 386 31.79 11.75 15.16
CA ALA A 386 30.55 11.72 15.93
C ALA A 386 29.32 11.63 15.01
N LEU A 387 29.28 10.64 14.11
CA LEU A 387 28.16 10.43 13.18
C LEU A 387 27.05 9.62 13.86
N PRO A 388 25.80 10.09 13.86
CA PRO A 388 24.66 9.37 14.42
C PRO A 388 24.47 7.99 13.79
N HIS A 389 24.44 6.92 14.60
CA HIS A 389 24.14 5.57 14.12
C HIS A 389 23.71 4.63 15.24
N ILE A 390 23.11 3.51 14.87
CA ILE A 390 22.90 2.38 15.79
C ILE A 390 24.00 1.36 15.55
N ARG A 391 24.60 0.84 16.62
CA ARG A 391 25.58 -0.24 16.58
C ARG A 391 25.03 -1.47 17.27
N ILE A 392 25.11 -2.61 16.62
CA ILE A 392 24.70 -3.93 17.13
C ILE A 392 25.94 -4.81 17.22
N GLY A 393 26.20 -5.36 18.40
CA GLY A 393 27.37 -6.22 18.66
C GLY A 393 27.05 -7.70 18.78
N GLU A 394 25.81 -8.04 19.13
CA GLU A 394 25.42 -9.43 19.39
C GLU A 394 23.95 -9.63 19.06
N ILE A 395 23.61 -10.75 18.44
CA ILE A 395 22.23 -11.12 18.12
C ILE A 395 21.98 -12.57 18.55
N LYS A 396 20.86 -12.82 19.21
CA LYS A 396 20.37 -14.16 19.50
C LYS A 396 18.99 -14.35 18.89
N ILE A 397 18.73 -15.52 18.33
CA ILE A 397 17.43 -15.91 17.81
C ILE A 397 17.06 -17.23 18.45
N ARG A 398 15.83 -17.35 18.94
CA ARG A 398 15.27 -18.57 19.51
C ARG A 398 13.90 -18.84 18.89
N GLY A 399 13.70 -20.04 18.36
CA GLY A 399 12.40 -20.49 17.89
C GLY A 399 12.47 -21.69 16.94
N PRO A 400 11.32 -22.14 16.40
CA PRO A 400 9.99 -21.58 16.62
C PRO A 400 9.54 -21.72 18.08
N ILE A 401 8.97 -20.66 18.66
CA ILE A 401 8.43 -20.65 20.03
C ILE A 401 7.09 -21.38 20.02
N PRO A 402 6.91 -22.40 20.88
CA PRO A 402 5.65 -23.12 20.96
C PRO A 402 4.53 -22.23 21.53
N GLU A 403 3.33 -22.38 20.99
CA GLU A 403 2.12 -21.72 21.49
C GLU A 403 1.33 -22.68 22.38
N PRO A 404 1.01 -22.30 23.64
CA PRO A 404 0.21 -23.13 24.52
C PRO A 404 -1.19 -23.41 23.92
N GLY A 405 -1.61 -24.68 23.92
CA GLY A 405 -2.93 -25.09 23.42
C GLY A 405 -3.01 -25.33 21.91
N GLY A 406 -1.89 -25.24 21.19
CA GLY A 406 -1.84 -25.40 19.73
C GLY A 406 -1.58 -24.07 19.01
N SER A 407 -1.34 -24.12 17.70
CA SER A 407 -1.12 -22.89 16.94
C SER A 407 -2.42 -22.09 16.84
N LYS A 408 -2.32 -20.74 16.86
CA LYS A 408 -3.52 -19.89 16.71
C LYS A 408 -4.27 -20.15 15.41
N GLU A 409 -3.55 -20.51 14.35
CA GLU A 409 -4.11 -20.84 13.05
C GLU A 409 -4.96 -22.11 13.11
N GLU A 410 -4.47 -23.17 13.75
CA GLU A 410 -5.25 -24.40 13.94
C GLU A 410 -6.49 -24.16 14.80
N ILE A 411 -6.35 -23.39 15.88
CA ILE A 411 -7.49 -23.05 16.74
C ILE A 411 -8.51 -22.20 15.98
N ALA A 412 -8.06 -21.26 15.15
CA ALA A 412 -8.95 -20.41 14.37
C ALA A 412 -9.80 -21.21 13.37
N VAL A 413 -9.18 -22.22 12.74
CA VAL A 413 -9.81 -23.08 11.71
C VAL A 413 -10.61 -24.23 12.31
N PHE A 414 -10.10 -24.91 13.34
CA PHE A 414 -10.67 -26.15 13.86
C PHE A 414 -11.30 -26.00 15.26
N GLY A 415 -11.08 -24.87 15.94
CA GLY A 415 -11.51 -24.63 17.32
C GLY A 415 -10.52 -25.16 18.36
N ASP A 416 -10.83 -24.96 19.64
CA ASP A 416 -9.94 -25.24 20.78
C ASP A 416 -9.56 -26.73 20.93
N SER A 417 -10.35 -27.62 20.33
CA SER A 417 -10.06 -29.07 20.32
C SER A 417 -9.10 -29.49 19.20
N GLY A 418 -8.60 -28.54 18.40
CA GLY A 418 -7.77 -28.80 17.22
C GLY A 418 -8.52 -29.59 16.14
N PHE A 419 -7.78 -30.06 15.14
CA PHE A 419 -8.35 -30.85 14.05
C PHE A 419 -8.89 -32.21 14.53
N GLN A 420 -10.14 -32.53 14.20
CA GLN A 420 -10.80 -33.79 14.53
C GLN A 420 -11.31 -34.43 13.23
N ALA A 421 -10.70 -35.56 12.82
CA ALA A 421 -10.95 -36.15 11.50
C ALA A 421 -12.43 -36.55 11.27
N ASP A 422 -13.11 -37.01 12.32
CA ASP A 422 -14.55 -37.36 12.32
C ASP A 422 -15.46 -36.12 12.27
N LYS A 423 -14.94 -34.94 12.63
CA LYS A 423 -15.67 -33.65 12.63
C LYS A 423 -15.12 -32.64 11.62
N ALA A 424 -14.29 -33.07 10.68
CA ALA A 424 -13.63 -32.18 9.73
C ALA A 424 -14.63 -31.31 8.96
N LEU A 425 -15.71 -31.88 8.43
CA LEU A 425 -16.73 -31.14 7.69
C LEU A 425 -17.48 -30.12 8.57
N PRO A 426 -18.01 -30.48 9.76
CA PRO A 426 -18.54 -29.51 10.70
C PRO A 426 -17.57 -28.39 11.09
N GLN A 427 -16.29 -28.71 11.34
CA GLN A 427 -15.27 -27.71 11.70
C GLN A 427 -15.03 -26.72 10.55
N LEU A 428 -14.91 -27.21 9.33
CA LEU A 428 -14.75 -26.36 8.14
C LEU A 428 -15.99 -25.52 7.84
N ALA A 429 -17.20 -26.06 8.08
CA ALA A 429 -18.44 -25.32 7.92
C ALA A 429 -18.54 -24.16 8.92
N GLU A 430 -18.15 -24.38 10.18
CA GLU A 430 -18.12 -23.31 11.19
C GLU A 430 -17.04 -22.26 10.88
N PHE A 431 -15.86 -22.68 10.40
CA PHE A 431 -14.85 -21.75 9.91
C PHE A 431 -15.37 -20.91 8.73
N ALA A 432 -16.00 -21.54 7.74
CA ALA A 432 -16.57 -20.85 6.59
C ALA A 432 -17.64 -19.83 7.02
N ARG A 433 -18.45 -20.14 8.03
CA ARG A 433 -19.46 -19.22 8.58
C ARG A 433 -18.85 -17.93 9.16
N LYS A 434 -17.58 -17.93 9.58
CA LYS A 434 -16.86 -16.71 10.03
C LYS A 434 -16.43 -15.82 8.87
N ALA A 435 -16.33 -16.36 7.65
CA ALA A 435 -15.92 -15.64 6.46
C ALA A 435 -17.07 -14.92 5.75
N PHE A 436 -18.32 -15.20 6.17
CA PHE A 436 -19.56 -14.52 5.76
C PHE A 436 -20.05 -13.60 6.88
#